data_AF-A0A5C9C1S2-F1
#
_entry.id   AF-A0A5C9C1S2-F1
#
_cell.length_a   1.000
_cell.length_b   1.000
_cell.length_c   1.000
_cell.angle_alpha   90.00
_cell.angle_beta   90.00
_cell.angle_gamma   90.00
#
_symmetry.space_group_name_H-M   'P 1'
#
loop_
_entity.id
_entity.type
_entity.pdbx_description
1 polymer ?
#
loop_
_entity_poly.entity_id
_entity_poly.type
_entity_poly.pdbx_seq_one_letter_code
_entity_poly.pdbx_strand_id
1 'polypeptide(L)'
;MTDQEILRVARVRTNAKLGFYLHAAIYVVVMLVLFAINALSSSKPWSIYPLLGWGLGVAIHGIMAVGVVGSGFKDRMLQAEVARLKSEQGVQI
;
A
#
# COMPACT_ATOMS: atom_id res chain seq x y z
N MET A 1 12.19 -24.18 -4.74
CA MET A 1 11.00 -23.53 -4.18
C MET A 1 9.86 -24.52 -4.27
N THR A 2 9.32 -24.95 -3.14
CA THR A 2 8.16 -25.84 -3.06
C THR A 2 6.87 -25.03 -3.26
N ASP A 3 5.80 -25.66 -3.75
CA ASP A 3 4.52 -24.98 -4.04
C ASP A 3 3.96 -24.21 -2.83
N GLN A 4 4.23 -24.71 -1.62
CA GLN A 4 3.88 -24.07 -0.35
C GLN A 4 4.58 -22.71 -0.15
N GLU A 5 5.84 -22.57 -0.58
CA GLU A 5 6.59 -21.31 -0.50
C GLU A 5 6.03 -20.27 -1.47
N ILE A 6 5.67 -20.70 -2.68
CA ILE A 6 5.05 -19.83 -3.71
C ILE A 6 3.70 -19.29 -3.21
N LEU A 7 2.86 -20.15 -2.63
CA LEU A 7 1.57 -19.75 -2.08
C LEU A 7 1.71 -18.79 -0.89
N ARG A 8 2.75 -18.95 -0.06
CA ARG A 8 3.02 -18.07 1.08
C ARG A 8 3.41 -16.66 0.60
N VAL A 9 4.30 -16.57 -0.38
CA VAL A 9 4.71 -15.30 -1.00
C VAL A 9 3.54 -14.62 -1.71
N ALA A 10 2.73 -15.40 -2.44
CA ALA A 10 1.53 -14.89 -3.08
C ALA A 10 0.53 -14.32 -2.06
N ARG A 11 0.26 -15.04 -0.96
CA ARG A 11 -0.67 -14.59 0.09
C ARG A 11 -0.24 -13.31 0.77
N VAL A 12 1.06 -13.18 1.10
CA VAL A 12 1.59 -11.96 1.73
C VAL A 12 1.44 -10.76 0.81
N ARG A 13 1.74 -10.92 -0.49
CA ARG A 13 1.58 -9.85 -1.50
C ARG A 13 0.11 -9.48 -1.74
N THR A 14 -0.81 -10.44 -1.68
CA THR A 14 -2.25 -10.19 -1.88
C THR A 14 -2.89 -9.53 -0.67
N ASN A 15 -2.54 -9.94 0.56
CA ASN A 15 -3.13 -9.38 1.79
C ASN A 15 -2.82 -7.89 1.98
N ALA A 16 -1.60 -7.45 1.63
CA ALA A 16 -1.22 -6.04 1.70
C ALA A 16 -2.08 -5.17 0.78
N LYS A 17 -2.37 -5.66 -0.44
CA LYS A 17 -3.25 -4.96 -1.39
C LYS A 17 -4.70 -4.92 -0.91
N LEU A 18 -5.18 -6.02 -0.34
CA LEU A 18 -6.55 -6.13 0.15
C LEU A 18 -6.83 -5.15 1.31
N GLY A 19 -5.90 -5.01 2.25
CA GLY A 19 -6.00 -4.04 3.35
C GLY A 19 -6.10 -2.59 2.84
N PHE A 20 -5.34 -2.25 1.81
CA PHE A 20 -5.41 -0.94 1.17
C PHE A 20 -6.75 -0.70 0.46
N TYR A 21 -7.26 -1.68 -0.31
CA TYR A 21 -8.54 -1.55 -1.00
C TYR A 21 -9.70 -1.34 -0.01
N LEU A 22 -9.71 -2.05 1.12
CA LEU A 22 -10.69 -1.84 2.18
C LEU A 22 -10.61 -0.42 2.75
N HIS A 23 -9.41 0.08 3.02
CA HIS A 23 -9.21 1.43 3.53
C HIS A 23 -9.68 2.50 2.54
N ALA A 24 -9.37 2.33 1.25
CA ALA A 24 -9.82 3.21 0.17
C ALA A 24 -11.35 3.18 0.02
N ALA A 25 -11.97 2.00 0.10
CA ALA A 25 -13.43 1.86 0.04
C ALA A 25 -14.11 2.58 1.21
N ILE A 26 -13.61 2.38 2.43
CA ILE A 26 -14.11 3.09 3.63
C ILE A 26 -13.96 4.60 3.46
N TYR A 27 -12.82 5.07 2.96
CA TYR A 27 -12.59 6.50 2.70
C TYR A 27 -13.64 7.08 1.74
N VAL A 28 -13.92 6.42 0.61
CA VAL A 28 -14.93 6.89 -0.35
C VAL A 28 -16.31 6.94 0.31
N VAL A 29 -16.70 5.89 1.05
CA VAL A 29 -18.00 5.85 1.74
C VAL A 29 -18.13 6.99 2.74
N VAL A 30 -17.13 7.20 3.60
CA VAL A 30 -17.12 8.29 4.58
C VAL A 30 -17.21 9.65 3.89
N MET A 31 -16.48 9.84 2.78
CA MET A 31 -16.47 11.11 2.08
C MET A 31 -17.80 11.42 1.38
N LEU A 32 -18.48 10.41 0.85
CA LEU A 32 -19.83 10.54 0.31
C LEU A 32 -20.84 10.93 1.40
N VAL A 33 -20.75 10.32 2.59
CA VAL A 33 -21.61 10.65 3.74
C VAL A 33 -21.37 12.08 4.20
N LEU A 34 -20.11 12.50 4.34
CA LEU A 34 -19.76 13.88 4.73
C LEU A 34 -20.21 14.90 3.69
N PHE A 35 -20.09 14.58 2.39
CA PHE A 35 -20.57 15.45 1.32
C PHE A 35 -22.09 15.58 1.36
N ALA A 36 -22.82 14.48 1.58
CA ALA A 36 -24.27 14.50 1.73
C ALA A 36 -24.69 15.37 2.94
N ILE A 37 -24.08 15.16 4.12
CA ILE A 37 -24.35 15.99 5.31
C ILE A 37 -24.08 17.46 5.03
N ASN A 38 -22.98 17.78 4.34
CA ASN A 38 -22.66 19.15 3.98
C ASN A 38 -23.64 19.75 2.98
N ALA A 39 -24.14 18.98 2.00
CA ALA A 39 -25.16 19.43 1.06
C ALA A 39 -26.52 19.67 1.72
N LEU A 40 -26.84 18.89 2.76
CA LEU A 40 -28.03 19.04 3.60
C LEU A 40 -27.90 20.17 4.64
N SER A 41 -26.70 20.70 4.86
CA SER A 41 -26.43 21.77 5.82
C SER A 41 -26.28 23.10 5.10
N SER A 42 -27.04 24.12 5.49
CA SER A 42 -26.91 25.50 4.94
C SER A 42 -25.64 26.24 5.41
N SER A 43 -24.64 25.49 5.91
CA SER A 43 -23.39 26.01 6.47
C SER A 43 -22.27 26.01 5.43
N LYS A 44 -21.21 26.79 5.69
CA LYS A 44 -20.00 26.85 4.86
C LYS A 44 -19.47 25.43 4.61
N PRO A 45 -18.93 25.10 3.40
CA PRO A 45 -18.51 23.74 3.07
C PRO A 45 -17.32 23.29 3.93
N TRP A 46 -17.61 22.69 5.07
CA TRP A 46 -16.63 22.22 6.05
C TRP A 46 -16.11 20.82 5.70
N SER A 47 -16.80 20.09 4.83
CA SER A 47 -16.38 18.76 4.33
C SER A 47 -15.03 18.78 3.60
N ILE A 48 -14.53 19.96 3.18
CA ILE A 48 -13.24 20.10 2.51
C ILE A 48 -12.04 19.84 3.45
N TYR A 49 -12.17 20.12 4.75
CA TYR A 49 -11.11 19.88 5.73
C TYR A 49 -10.81 18.38 5.93
N PRO A 50 -11.80 17.50 6.20
CA PRO A 50 -11.55 16.06 6.25
C PRO A 50 -11.14 15.51 4.89
N LEU A 51 -11.66 16.06 3.78
CA LEU A 51 -11.24 15.64 2.44
C LEU A 51 -9.74 15.86 2.21
N LEU A 52 -9.22 17.04 2.55
CA LEU A 52 -7.79 17.37 2.40
C LEU A 52 -6.91 16.63 3.41
N GLY A 53 -7.30 16.61 4.70
CA GLY A 53 -6.49 15.97 5.74
C GLY A 53 -6.41 14.46 5.57
N TRP A 54 -7.56 13.80 5.36
CA TRP A 54 -7.61 12.33 5.29
C TRP A 54 -7.30 11.83 3.88
N GLY A 55 -7.61 12.62 2.84
CA GLY A 55 -7.21 12.32 1.46
C GLY A 55 -5.70 12.24 1.31
N LEU A 56 -4.95 13.11 2.01
CA LEU A 56 -3.49 13.04 2.07
C LEU A 56 -3.02 11.72 2.72
N GLY A 57 -3.65 11.30 3.82
CA GLY A 57 -3.33 10.04 4.50
C GLY A 57 -3.55 8.81 3.60
N VAL A 58 -4.64 8.79 2.83
CA VAL A 58 -4.95 7.72 1.86
C VAL A 58 -3.97 7.76 0.67
N ALA A 59 -3.61 8.93 0.17
CA ALA A 59 -2.62 9.06 -0.90
C ALA A 59 -1.25 8.48 -0.48
N ILE A 60 -0.80 8.79 0.75
CA ILE A 60 0.43 8.23 1.33
C ILE A 60 0.31 6.71 1.45
N HIS A 61 -0.81 6.19 1.98
CA HIS A 61 -1.03 4.75 2.08
C HIS A 61 -1.06 4.06 0.71
N GLY A 62 -1.61 4.71 -0.33
CA GLY A 62 -1.65 4.20 -1.70
C GLY A 62 -0.27 4.11 -2.32
N ILE A 63 0.57 5.12 -2.13
CA ILE A 63 1.98 5.10 -2.59
C ILE A 63 2.75 3.94 -1.94
N MET A 64 2.50 3.70 -0.64
CA MET A 64 3.13 2.60 0.10
C MET A 64 2.58 1.22 -0.32
N ALA A 65 1.27 1.09 -0.52
CA ALA A 65 0.59 -0.16 -0.86
C ALA A 65 0.80 -0.61 -2.31
N VAL A 66 0.85 0.33 -3.26
CA VAL A 66 1.16 0.07 -4.68
C VAL A 66 2.66 -0.23 -4.86
N GLY A 67 3.48 0.02 -3.83
CA GLY A 67 4.87 -0.42 -3.80
C GLY A 67 5.79 0.42 -4.67
N VAL A 68 5.39 1.63 -5.07
CA VAL A 68 6.27 2.60 -5.78
C VAL A 68 7.57 2.83 -4.99
N VAL A 69 7.50 2.74 -3.66
CA VAL A 69 8.68 2.80 -2.78
C VAL A 69 9.08 1.41 -2.24
N GLY A 70 8.15 0.46 -2.12
CA GLY A 70 8.36 -0.77 -1.33
C GLY A 70 8.73 -2.04 -2.10
N SER A 71 8.24 -2.26 -3.32
CA SER A 71 8.43 -3.55 -4.03
C SER A 71 9.70 -3.56 -4.86
N GLY A 72 9.94 -2.51 -5.65
CA GLY A 72 11.16 -2.39 -6.46
C GLY A 72 12.43 -2.25 -5.63
N PHE A 73 12.36 -1.53 -4.51
CA PHE A 73 13.51 -1.33 -3.62
C PHE A 73 13.86 -2.60 -2.85
N LYS A 74 12.88 -3.30 -2.27
CA LYS A 74 13.12 -4.60 -1.60
C LYS A 74 13.66 -5.62 -2.58
N ASP A 75 13.05 -5.77 -3.76
CA ASP A 75 13.50 -6.78 -4.73
C ASP A 75 14.93 -6.47 -5.22
N ARG A 76 15.31 -5.19 -5.38
CA ARG A 76 16.69 -4.79 -5.69
C ARG A 76 17.68 -5.10 -4.56
N MET A 77 17.35 -4.79 -3.31
CA MET A 77 18.20 -5.14 -2.17
C MET A 77 18.35 -6.65 -2.02
N LEU A 78 17.27 -7.40 -2.21
CA LEU A 78 17.28 -8.85 -2.15
C LEU A 78 18.16 -9.45 -3.25
N GLN A 79 18.07 -8.92 -4.48
CA GLN A 79 18.94 -9.33 -5.57
C GLN A 79 20.41 -8.98 -5.31
N ALA A 80 20.69 -7.80 -4.75
CA ALA A 80 22.05 -7.41 -4.39
C ALA A 80 22.66 -8.35 -3.33
N GLU A 81 21.88 -8.72 -2.30
CA GLU A 81 22.34 -9.62 -1.25
C GLU A 81 22.51 -11.07 -1.78
N VAL A 82 21.60 -11.54 -2.61
CA VAL A 82 21.74 -12.86 -3.28
C VAL A 82 22.97 -12.89 -4.19
N ALA A 83 23.26 -11.81 -4.92
CA ALA A 83 24.45 -11.71 -5.77
C ALA A 83 25.73 -11.72 -4.93
N ARG A 84 25.75 -11.02 -3.80
CA ARG A 84 26.88 -11.02 -2.85
C ARG A 84 27.17 -12.41 -2.31
N LEU A 85 26.15 -13.12 -1.81
CA LEU A 85 26.30 -14.48 -1.27
C LEU A 85 26.78 -15.50 -2.32
N LYS A 86 26.32 -15.38 -3.57
CA LYS A 86 26.82 -16.23 -4.67
C LYS A 86 28.30 -16.00 -4.96
N SER A 87 28.77 -14.75 -4.88
CA SER A 87 30.20 -14.45 -5.04
C SER A 87 31.05 -14.98 -3.88
N GLU A 88 30.55 -14.92 -2.64
CA GLU A 88 31.25 -15.46 -1.46
C GLU A 88 31.30 -17.00 -1.45
N GLN A 89 30.26 -17.67 -1.97
CA GLN A 89 30.24 -19.14 -2.11
C GLN A 89 31.05 -19.65 -3.31
N GLY A 90 31.10 -18.89 -4.41
CA GLY A 90 31.86 -19.25 -5.61
C GLY A 90 33.38 -19.04 -5.49
N VAL A 91 33.84 -18.30 -4.47
CA VAL A 91 35.27 -18.04 -4.21
C VAL A 91 35.90 -19.09 -3.27
N GLN A 92 35.12 -20.03 -2.72
CA GLN A 92 35.61 -21.09 -1.83
C GLN A 92 35.90 -22.44 -2.51
N ILE A 93 36.23 -22.46 -3.82
CA ILE A 93 36.67 -23.70 -4.51
C ILE A 93 38.05 -23.49 -5.12
#